data_AF-A0A060BUW3-F1
#
_entry.id   AF-A0A060BUW3-F1
#
_cell.length_a   1.000
_cell.length_b   1.000
_cell.length_c   1.000
_cell.angle_alpha   90.00
_cell.angle_beta   90.00
_cell.angle_gamma   90.00
#
_symmetry.space_group_name_H-M   'P 1'
#
loop_
_entity.id
_entity.type
_entity.pdbx_description
1 polymer ?
#
loop_
_entity_poly.entity_id
_entity_poly.type
_entity_poly.pdbx_seq_one_letter_code
_entity_poly.pdbx_strand_id
1 'polypeptide(L)'
;MPARSDWGRWVDDGRLPASGDGNGFGVDHESDLALVAGLGLGALRWTIDWARLEPRPGRWDTDAADLVTEVLRSARRAGLAVWAVLHDGPLPGWFADDEGGFHDPAGLGRTWPRHVDRVAEAFGDLVDVWVPVLDPFERARDGWLLGRRPPAGAIRSASPTRSGSTTSRPTRRGASCAAATRRGVLHRHRP
;
A
#
# COMPACT_ATOMS: atom_id res chain seq x y z
N MET A 1 -0.86 13.77 17.07
CA MET A 1 -1.62 12.65 16.47
C MET A 1 -1.10 11.34 17.02
N PRO A 2 -1.97 10.42 17.46
CA PRO A 2 -1.56 9.07 17.84
C PRO A 2 -0.90 8.37 16.64
N ALA A 3 -0.10 7.35 16.94
CA ALA A 3 0.48 6.47 15.93
C ALA A 3 -0.65 5.92 15.06
N ARG A 4 -0.64 6.23 13.77
CA ARG A 4 -1.67 5.76 12.84
C ARG A 4 -1.03 4.78 11.87
N SER A 5 -1.70 3.67 11.57
CA SER A 5 -1.35 2.83 10.43
C SER A 5 -2.15 3.20 9.18
N ASP A 6 -1.68 2.77 8.02
CA ASP A 6 -2.39 2.96 6.74
C ASP A 6 -3.80 2.32 6.72
N TRP A 7 -4.01 1.23 7.44
CA TRP A 7 -5.34 0.66 7.70
C TRP A 7 -6.17 1.50 8.68
N GLY A 8 -5.52 2.08 9.70
CA GLY A 8 -6.17 3.00 10.64
C GLY A 8 -6.83 4.19 9.93
N ARG A 9 -6.23 4.69 8.84
CA ARG A 9 -6.87 5.70 7.98
C ARG A 9 -8.24 5.25 7.47
N TRP A 10 -8.36 4.02 7.01
CA TRP A 10 -9.61 3.54 6.43
C TRP A 10 -10.70 3.37 7.49
N VAL A 11 -10.31 3.09 8.73
CA VAL A 11 -11.23 3.11 9.87
C VAL A 11 -11.69 4.55 10.14
N ASP A 12 -10.77 5.52 10.20
CA ASP A 12 -11.09 6.94 10.40
C ASP A 12 -12.03 7.47 9.30
N ASP A 13 -11.80 7.05 8.05
CA ASP A 13 -12.60 7.42 6.88
C ASP A 13 -13.98 6.70 6.85
N GLY A 14 -14.29 5.84 7.83
CA GLY A 14 -15.54 5.08 7.89
C GLY A 14 -15.66 3.96 6.85
N ARG A 15 -14.55 3.56 6.21
CA ARG A 15 -14.51 2.49 5.19
C ARG A 15 -14.44 1.10 5.81
N LEU A 16 -13.95 1.01 7.04
CA LEU A 16 -13.81 -0.23 7.80
C LEU A 16 -14.32 -0.03 9.23
N PRO A 17 -14.84 -1.08 9.89
CA PRO A 17 -15.10 -1.03 11.32
C PRO A 17 -13.80 -0.91 12.12
N ALA A 18 -13.90 -0.41 13.35
CA ALA A 18 -12.76 -0.38 14.26
C ALA A 18 -12.29 -1.80 14.60
N SER A 19 -10.97 -2.02 14.59
CA SER A 19 -10.38 -3.33 14.89
C SER A 19 -10.28 -3.63 16.40
N GLY A 20 -10.36 -2.61 17.27
CA GLY A 20 -10.15 -2.75 18.71
C GLY A 20 -8.83 -3.48 19.03
N ASP A 21 -8.89 -4.43 19.95
CA ASP A 21 -7.75 -5.26 20.36
C ASP A 21 -7.57 -6.51 19.47
N GLY A 22 -8.23 -6.56 18.31
CA GLY A 22 -8.21 -7.70 17.39
C GLY A 22 -8.84 -8.94 18.03
N ASN A 23 -8.09 -10.03 18.09
CA ASN A 23 -8.49 -11.28 18.74
C ASN A 23 -8.01 -11.37 20.20
N GLY A 24 -7.44 -10.31 20.77
CA GLY A 24 -6.89 -10.33 22.13
C GLY A 24 -5.46 -10.90 22.24
N PHE A 25 -4.84 -11.30 21.12
CA PHE A 25 -3.52 -11.95 21.12
C PHE A 25 -2.44 -11.15 21.85
N GLY A 26 -2.50 -9.81 21.82
CA GLY A 26 -1.55 -8.97 22.56
C GLY A 26 -1.53 -9.24 24.07
N VAL A 27 -2.67 -9.65 24.64
CA VAL A 27 -2.82 -10.00 26.06
C VAL A 27 -2.70 -11.51 26.28
N ASP A 28 -3.37 -12.30 25.44
CA ASP A 28 -3.55 -13.74 25.64
C ASP A 28 -2.53 -14.63 24.90
N HIS A 29 -1.44 -14.05 24.38
CA HIS A 29 -0.46 -14.76 23.55
C HIS A 29 0.10 -16.02 24.21
N GLU A 30 0.35 -16.06 25.52
CA GLU A 30 0.88 -17.25 26.18
C GLU A 30 -0.07 -18.45 26.05
N SER A 31 -1.36 -18.23 26.32
CA SER A 31 -2.40 -19.25 26.16
C SER A 31 -2.58 -19.65 24.70
N ASP A 32 -2.60 -18.68 23.78
CA ASP A 32 -2.75 -18.96 22.36
C ASP A 32 -1.59 -19.80 21.81
N LEU A 33 -0.36 -19.49 22.23
CA LEU A 33 0.84 -20.23 21.82
C LEU A 33 0.87 -21.64 22.43
N ALA A 34 0.41 -21.81 23.67
CA ALA A 34 0.25 -23.12 24.27
C ALA A 34 -0.78 -23.98 23.51
N LEU A 35 -1.88 -23.38 23.04
CA LEU A 35 -2.85 -24.06 22.19
C LEU A 35 -2.25 -24.45 20.84
N VAL A 36 -1.51 -23.55 20.18
CA VAL A 36 -0.81 -23.83 18.92
C VAL A 36 0.14 -25.02 19.08
N ALA A 37 0.94 -25.05 20.13
CA ALA A 37 1.82 -26.19 20.44
C ALA A 37 1.02 -27.47 20.75
N GLY A 38 -0.08 -27.35 21.50
CA GLY A 38 -0.97 -28.46 21.84
C GLY A 38 -1.64 -29.12 20.62
N LEU A 39 -1.81 -28.38 19.51
CA LEU A 39 -2.28 -28.91 18.23
C LEU A 39 -1.21 -29.71 17.46
N GLY A 40 0.02 -29.80 17.99
CA GLY A 40 1.15 -30.50 17.36
C GLY A 40 1.87 -29.67 16.30
N LEU A 41 1.64 -28.35 16.26
CA LEU A 41 2.38 -27.45 15.39
C LEU A 41 3.77 -27.16 15.99
N GLY A 42 4.80 -27.15 15.14
CA GLY A 42 6.19 -26.90 15.55
C GLY A 42 6.70 -25.49 15.26
N ALA A 43 5.90 -24.65 14.60
CA ALA A 43 6.31 -23.30 14.22
C ALA A 43 5.14 -22.31 14.24
N LEU A 44 5.45 -21.08 14.62
CA LEU A 44 4.59 -19.91 14.54
C LEU A 44 5.13 -18.98 13.44
N ARG A 45 4.32 -18.72 12.41
CA ARG A 45 4.57 -17.59 11.50
C ARG A 45 3.80 -16.38 12.00
N TRP A 46 4.52 -15.34 12.38
CA TRP A 46 3.93 -14.15 13.00
C TRP A 46 4.52 -12.86 12.44
N THR A 47 3.65 -11.88 12.24
CA THR A 47 4.01 -10.59 11.64
C THR A 47 4.31 -9.57 12.73
N ILE A 48 5.48 -8.95 12.63
CA ILE A 48 5.88 -7.85 13.50
C ILE A 48 5.19 -6.57 13.02
N ASP A 49 4.45 -5.90 13.90
CA ASP A 49 3.70 -4.68 13.58
C ASP A 49 4.62 -3.45 13.59
N TRP A 50 5.08 -3.03 12.41
CA TRP A 50 5.93 -1.84 12.25
C TRP A 50 5.22 -0.56 12.74
N ALA A 51 3.92 -0.41 12.51
CA ALA A 51 3.19 0.80 12.94
C ALA A 51 3.17 0.95 14.47
N ARG A 52 3.19 -0.16 15.21
CA ARG A 52 3.35 -0.17 16.67
C ARG A 52 4.78 0.09 17.11
N LEU A 53 5.77 -0.56 16.48
CA LEU A 53 7.17 -0.42 16.86
C LEU A 53 7.75 0.96 16.55
N GLU A 54 7.31 1.59 15.46
CA GLU A 54 7.77 2.91 15.03
C GLU A 54 6.58 3.84 14.77
N PRO A 55 5.91 4.34 15.83
CA PRO A 55 4.71 5.16 15.72
C PRO A 55 4.90 6.50 14.99
N ARG A 56 6.14 7.00 14.93
CA ARG A 56 6.56 8.21 14.21
C ARG A 56 7.94 7.98 13.60
N PRO A 57 8.32 8.72 12.53
CA PRO A 57 9.62 8.52 11.90
C PRO A 57 10.77 8.60 12.92
N GLY A 58 11.55 7.52 13.03
CA GLY A 58 12.70 7.39 13.93
C GLY A 58 12.36 7.15 15.40
N ARG A 59 11.09 7.27 15.81
CA ARG A 59 10.66 7.12 17.21
C ARG A 59 10.23 5.67 17.46
N TRP A 60 11.07 4.94 18.16
CA TRP A 60 10.79 3.58 18.60
C TRP A 60 9.99 3.54 19.87
N ASP A 61 9.04 2.63 19.90
CA ASP A 61 8.18 2.40 21.04
C ASP A 61 8.72 1.20 21.84
N THR A 62 9.20 1.48 23.05
CA THR A 62 9.79 0.46 23.93
C THR A 62 8.74 -0.51 24.44
N ASP A 63 7.53 -0.04 24.74
CA ASP A 63 6.47 -0.89 25.28
C ASP A 63 6.00 -1.88 24.20
N ALA A 64 5.92 -1.43 22.94
CA ALA A 64 5.66 -2.32 21.81
C ALA A 64 6.79 -3.34 21.60
N ALA A 65 8.05 -2.92 21.74
CA ALA A 65 9.20 -3.81 21.59
C ALA A 65 9.29 -4.85 22.72
N ASP A 66 8.94 -4.47 23.94
CA ASP A 66 8.87 -5.38 25.09
C ASP A 66 7.78 -6.42 24.88
N LEU A 67 6.60 -6.01 24.38
CA LEU A 67 5.54 -6.95 24.00
C LEU A 67 6.00 -7.94 22.92
N VAL A 68 6.66 -7.45 21.85
CA VAL A 68 7.21 -8.33 20.80
C VAL A 68 8.21 -9.32 21.40
N THR A 69 9.13 -8.83 22.24
CA THR A 69 10.10 -9.68 22.94
C THR A 69 9.42 -10.77 23.75
N GLU A 70 8.35 -10.42 24.49
CA GLU A 70 7.64 -11.39 25.30
C GLU A 70 6.90 -12.43 24.46
N VAL A 71 6.21 -12.03 23.39
CA VAL A 71 5.56 -12.96 22.46
C VAL A 71 6.58 -13.97 21.89
N LEU A 72 7.74 -13.48 21.46
CA LEU A 72 8.80 -14.32 20.90
C LEU A 72 9.37 -15.29 21.93
N ARG A 73 9.61 -14.83 23.16
CA ARG A 73 10.06 -15.70 24.26
C ARG A 73 9.00 -16.73 24.63
N SER A 74 7.73 -16.35 24.68
CA SER A 74 6.59 -17.23 24.93
C SER A 74 6.49 -18.33 23.88
N ALA A 75 6.67 -18.00 22.60
CA ALA A 75 6.67 -18.98 21.51
C ALA A 75 7.79 -20.01 21.69
N ARG A 76 9.00 -19.53 22.02
CA ARG A 76 10.15 -20.40 22.31
C ARG A 76 9.93 -21.28 23.54
N ARG A 77 9.34 -20.74 24.63
CA ARG A 77 8.98 -21.52 25.83
C ARG A 77 7.94 -22.60 25.51
N ALA A 78 7.02 -22.32 24.58
CA ALA A 78 6.03 -23.29 24.08
C ALA A 78 6.63 -24.32 23.10
N GLY A 79 7.91 -24.23 22.75
CA GLY A 79 8.58 -25.14 21.81
C GLY A 79 8.28 -24.85 20.34
N LEU A 80 7.83 -23.64 20.01
CA LEU A 80 7.54 -23.21 18.64
C LEU A 80 8.75 -22.48 18.04
N ALA A 81 9.17 -22.88 16.84
CA ALA A 81 10.07 -22.08 16.04
C ALA A 81 9.36 -20.82 15.53
N VAL A 82 10.02 -19.66 15.56
CA VAL A 82 9.44 -18.39 15.11
C VAL A 82 9.87 -18.08 13.68
N TRP A 83 8.88 -17.91 12.81
CA TRP A 83 9.03 -17.37 11.47
C TRP A 83 8.52 -15.93 11.46
N ALA A 84 9.42 -14.97 11.68
CA ALA A 84 9.08 -13.56 11.80
C ALA A 84 8.89 -12.93 10.42
N VAL A 85 7.72 -12.36 10.21
CA VAL A 85 7.37 -11.61 9.00
C VAL A 85 7.56 -10.12 9.26
N LEU A 86 8.45 -9.50 8.48
CA LEU A 86 8.76 -8.06 8.62
C LEU A 86 7.66 -7.18 7.99
N HIS A 87 6.97 -7.69 6.98
CA HIS A 87 5.85 -6.99 6.38
C HIS A 87 4.78 -7.95 5.83
N ASP A 88 3.56 -7.80 6.33
CA ASP A 88 2.34 -8.44 5.82
C ASP A 88 1.10 -7.63 6.23
N GLY A 89 1.16 -7.05 7.43
CA GLY A 89 0.12 -6.24 8.03
C GLY A 89 0.20 -4.74 7.70
N PRO A 90 -0.33 -3.89 8.61
CA PRO A 90 -0.34 -2.46 8.45
C PRO A 90 1.05 -1.83 8.38
N LEU A 91 1.18 -0.81 7.54
CA LEU A 91 2.35 0.06 7.53
C LEU A 91 2.14 1.24 8.47
N PRO A 92 3.21 1.82 9.04
CA PRO A 92 3.09 3.12 9.68
C PRO A 92 2.51 4.14 8.69
N GLY A 93 1.54 4.92 9.14
CA GLY A 93 0.89 5.94 8.33
C GLY A 93 1.86 7.02 7.88
N TRP A 94 2.83 7.38 8.72
CA TRP A 94 3.89 8.30 8.31
C TRP A 94 4.73 7.76 7.14
N PHE A 95 4.93 6.44 7.08
CA PHE A 95 5.67 5.82 5.98
C PHE A 95 4.78 5.71 4.75
N ALA A 96 3.59 5.11 4.88
CA ALA A 96 2.74 4.78 3.75
C ALA A 96 1.95 5.96 3.18
N ASP A 97 1.39 6.81 4.05
CA ASP A 97 0.54 7.95 3.66
C ASP A 97 1.37 9.23 3.44
N ASP A 98 2.31 9.54 4.34
CA ASP A 98 3.02 10.84 4.32
C ASP A 98 4.30 10.81 3.47
N GLU A 99 5.07 9.72 3.51
CA GLU A 99 6.34 9.56 2.78
C GLU A 99 6.21 8.79 1.45
N GLY A 100 5.00 8.35 1.06
CA GLY A 100 4.76 7.62 -0.19
C GLY A 100 5.16 6.14 -0.16
N GLY A 101 5.56 5.62 0.99
CA GLY A 101 5.81 4.21 1.27
C GLY A 101 6.80 3.56 0.30
N PHE A 102 6.48 2.34 -0.13
CA PHE A 102 7.32 1.59 -1.07
C PHE A 102 7.32 2.14 -2.51
N HIS A 103 6.48 3.13 -2.83
CA HIS A 103 6.52 3.79 -4.13
C HIS A 103 7.59 4.91 -4.16
N ASP A 104 7.94 5.47 -3.00
CA ASP A 104 9.01 6.45 -2.91
C ASP A 104 10.39 5.77 -2.93
N PRO A 105 11.36 6.25 -3.76
CA PRO A 105 12.70 5.69 -3.80
C PRO A 105 13.43 5.70 -2.44
N ALA A 106 13.21 6.72 -1.61
CA ALA A 106 13.78 6.78 -0.27
C ALA A 106 13.12 5.76 0.67
N GLY A 107 11.85 5.42 0.43
CA GLY A 107 11.15 4.38 1.16
C GLY A 107 11.84 3.02 1.05
N LEU A 108 12.16 2.58 -0.17
CA LEU A 108 12.90 1.34 -0.42
C LEU A 108 14.41 1.46 -0.12
N GLY A 109 15.02 2.61 -0.43
CA GLY A 109 16.48 2.77 -0.36
C GLY A 109 17.02 3.15 1.02
N ARG A 110 16.17 3.64 1.94
CA ARG A 110 16.61 4.15 3.24
C ARG A 110 15.66 3.77 4.37
N THR A 111 14.38 4.07 4.26
CA THR A 111 13.45 3.95 5.39
C THR A 111 13.19 2.49 5.75
N TRP A 112 12.90 1.64 4.76
CA TRP A 112 12.70 0.21 4.97
C TRP A 112 13.96 -0.50 5.51
N PRO A 113 15.16 -0.36 4.91
CA PRO A 113 16.38 -0.95 5.47
C PRO A 113 16.64 -0.55 6.92
N ARG A 114 16.46 0.72 7.30
CA ARG A 114 16.61 1.16 8.70
C ARG A 114 15.68 0.40 9.65
N HIS A 115 14.43 0.18 9.23
CA HIS A 115 13.48 -0.60 10.02
C HIS A 115 13.94 -2.07 10.15
N VAL A 116 14.35 -2.69 9.04
CA VAL A 116 14.87 -4.06 9.02
C VAL A 116 16.07 -4.20 9.97
N ASP A 117 17.05 -3.29 9.89
CA ASP A 117 18.24 -3.30 10.74
C ASP A 117 17.85 -3.23 12.22
N ARG A 118 16.93 -2.32 12.56
CA ARG A 118 16.49 -2.12 13.95
C ARG A 118 15.73 -3.32 14.51
N VAL A 119 14.88 -3.96 13.69
CA VAL A 119 14.15 -5.17 14.07
C VAL A 119 15.09 -6.37 14.21
N ALA A 120 16.06 -6.50 13.31
CA ALA A 120 17.08 -7.55 13.38
C ALA A 120 17.98 -7.38 14.62
N GLU A 121 18.38 -6.15 14.95
CA GLU A 121 19.16 -5.85 16.16
C GLU A 121 18.36 -6.15 17.43
N ALA A 122 17.06 -5.83 17.45
CA ALA A 122 16.22 -6.01 18.63
C ALA A 122 15.81 -7.47 18.90
N PHE A 123 15.58 -8.28 17.85
CA PHE A 123 14.93 -9.59 18.00
C PHE A 123 15.67 -10.75 17.31
N GLY A 124 16.85 -10.49 16.73
CA GLY A 124 17.59 -11.48 15.93
C GLY A 124 17.97 -12.77 16.66
N ASP A 125 18.09 -12.73 17.98
CA ASP A 125 18.40 -13.89 18.83
C ASP A 125 17.18 -14.76 19.16
N LEU A 126 15.97 -14.26 18.85
CA LEU A 126 14.69 -14.90 19.15
C LEU A 126 13.96 -15.42 17.90
N VAL A 127 14.47 -15.12 16.70
CA VAL A 127 13.82 -15.48 15.42
C VAL A 127 14.61 -16.57 14.70
N ASP A 128 13.92 -17.64 14.30
CA ASP A 128 14.53 -18.76 13.57
C ASP A 128 14.54 -18.53 12.05
N VAL A 129 13.48 -17.92 11.51
CA VAL A 129 13.32 -17.66 10.07
C VAL A 129 12.80 -16.25 9.83
N TRP A 130 13.46 -15.51 8.93
CA TRP A 130 13.03 -14.19 8.51
C TRP A 130 12.27 -14.23 7.18
N VAL A 131 11.10 -13.60 7.14
CA VAL A 131 10.29 -13.39 5.94
C VAL A 131 10.17 -11.88 5.69
N PRO A 132 10.93 -11.30 4.74
CA PRO A 132 10.95 -9.85 4.55
C PRO A 132 9.60 -9.25 4.16
N VAL A 133 8.90 -9.88 3.22
CA VAL A 133 7.57 -9.46 2.77
C VAL A 133 6.77 -10.71 2.47
N LEU A 134 5.62 -10.88 3.12
CA LEU A 134 4.67 -11.93 2.78
C LEU A 134 3.81 -11.50 1.57
N ASP A 135 3.55 -12.45 0.69
CA ASP A 135 2.70 -12.32 -0.50
C ASP A 135 2.88 -11.00 -1.28
N PRO A 136 4.12 -10.67 -1.71
CA PRO A 136 4.44 -9.37 -2.30
C PRO A 136 3.63 -9.07 -3.57
N PHE A 137 3.30 -10.10 -4.35
CA PHE A 137 2.46 -9.96 -5.53
C PHE A 137 1.02 -9.55 -5.18
N GLU A 138 0.38 -10.26 -4.25
CA GLU A 138 -1.00 -9.95 -3.85
C GLU A 138 -1.08 -8.57 -3.24
N ARG A 139 -0.06 -8.20 -2.46
CA ARG A 139 0.07 -6.88 -1.88
C ARG A 139 0.18 -5.76 -2.92
N ALA A 140 1.02 -5.93 -3.93
CA ALA A 140 1.15 -4.98 -5.01
C ALA A 140 -0.17 -4.89 -5.81
N ARG A 141 -0.75 -6.04 -6.17
CA ARG A 141 -2.03 -6.12 -6.90
C ARG A 141 -3.16 -5.45 -6.13
N ASP A 142 -3.39 -5.84 -4.89
CA ASP A 142 -4.56 -5.41 -4.13
C ASP A 142 -4.41 -3.97 -3.62
N GLY A 143 -3.19 -3.52 -3.35
CA GLY A 143 -2.90 -2.15 -2.92
C GLY A 143 -2.85 -1.13 -4.07
N TRP A 144 -2.29 -1.51 -5.22
CA TRP A 144 -1.99 -0.57 -6.32
C TRP A 144 -2.78 -0.80 -7.61
N LEU A 145 -3.26 -2.02 -7.87
CA LEU A 145 -4.07 -2.31 -9.05
C LEU A 145 -5.56 -2.33 -8.76
N LEU A 146 -5.97 -2.96 -7.65
CA LEU A 146 -7.38 -3.19 -7.34
C LEU A 146 -7.94 -2.27 -6.24
N GLY A 147 -7.09 -1.57 -5.49
CA GLY A 147 -7.52 -0.66 -4.42
C GLY A 147 -8.30 -1.33 -3.28
N ARG A 148 -8.11 -2.63 -3.07
CA ARG A 148 -8.79 -3.44 -2.03
C ARG A 148 -8.20 -3.28 -0.64
N ARG A 149 -6.97 -2.78 -0.56
CA ARG A 149 -6.25 -2.50 0.69
C ARG A 149 -5.46 -1.20 0.57
N PRO A 150 -5.01 -0.60 1.68
CA PRO A 150 -4.08 0.51 1.62
C PRO A 150 -2.83 0.16 0.76
N PRO A 151 -2.26 1.13 0.03
CA PRO A 151 -2.63 2.56 -0.01
C PRO A 151 -3.84 2.89 -0.92
N ALA A 152 -4.41 1.91 -1.63
CA ALA A 152 -5.41 2.10 -2.70
C ALA A 152 -5.00 3.09 -3.79
N GLY A 153 -3.70 3.17 -4.07
CA GLY A 153 -3.20 3.97 -5.18
C GLY A 153 -3.51 3.25 -6.49
N ALA A 154 -4.63 3.54 -7.16
CA ALA A 154 -4.75 3.15 -8.56
C ALA A 154 -3.53 3.71 -9.29
N ILE A 155 -2.78 2.86 -10.02
CA ILE A 155 -1.82 3.35 -10.99
C ILE A 155 -2.61 4.28 -11.91
N ARG A 156 -2.52 5.59 -11.69
CA ARG A 156 -2.99 6.56 -12.66
C ARG A 156 -2.04 6.34 -13.82
N SER A 157 -2.49 5.59 -14.82
CA SER A 157 -1.80 5.58 -16.10
C SER A 157 -1.59 7.05 -16.43
N ALA A 158 -0.32 7.45 -16.58
CA ALA A 158 -0.04 8.74 -17.17
C ALA A 158 -0.79 8.71 -18.50
N SER A 159 -1.86 9.51 -18.61
CA SER A 159 -2.55 9.70 -19.88
C SER A 159 -1.46 9.97 -20.90
N PRO A 160 -1.35 9.20 -22.00
CA PRO A 160 -0.37 9.50 -23.01
C PRO A 160 -0.66 10.94 -23.42
N THR A 161 0.34 11.80 -23.21
CA THR A 161 0.31 13.21 -23.58
C THR A 161 -0.38 13.31 -24.93
N ARG A 162 -1.56 13.95 -24.95
CA ARG A 162 -2.28 14.22 -26.19
C ARG A 162 -1.38 15.12 -27.01
N SER A 163 -0.58 14.52 -27.89
CA SER A 163 0.26 15.24 -28.84
C SER A 163 -0.63 16.24 -29.55
N GLY A 164 -0.29 17.51 -29.46
CA GLY A 164 -1.09 18.59 -30.01
C GLY A 164 -1.32 18.37 -31.51
N SER A 165 -2.55 18.02 -31.89
CA SER A 165 -3.04 18.36 -33.21
C SER A 165 -3.55 19.80 -33.14
N THR A 166 -2.72 20.70 -33.66
CA THR A 166 -3.11 22.07 -33.99
C THR A 166 -4.18 21.99 -35.07
N THR A 167 -5.46 21.99 -34.68
CA THR A 167 -6.54 22.24 -35.64
C THR A 167 -6.66 23.75 -35.81
N SER A 168 -5.95 24.29 -36.81
CA SER A 168 -6.13 25.66 -37.28
C SER A 168 -7.58 25.86 -37.69
N ARG A 169 -8.27 26.78 -37.02
CA ARG A 169 -9.64 27.21 -37.32
C ARG A 169 -9.61 28.17 -38.52
N PRO A 170 -10.24 27.90 -39.66
CA PRO A 170 -10.34 28.89 -40.71
C PRO A 170 -11.36 29.97 -40.31
N THR A 171 -10.94 31.23 -40.37
CA THR A 171 -11.77 32.40 -40.16
C THR A 171 -12.76 32.56 -41.31
N ARG A 172 -14.05 32.40 -41.01
CA ARG A 172 -15.15 32.65 -41.95
C ARG A 172 -15.47 34.16 -41.95
N ARG A 173 -15.10 34.86 -43.02
CA ARG A 173 -15.76 36.11 -43.46
C ARG A 173 -16.24 35.88 -44.90
N GLY A 174 -17.51 36.22 -45.15
CA GLY A 174 -18.00 36.53 -46.49
C GLY A 174 -19.10 35.63 -47.04
N ALA A 175 -20.33 36.15 -46.96
CA ALA A 175 -21.38 36.09 -47.97
C ALA A 175 -22.12 34.75 -48.23
N SER A 176 -23.35 34.75 -47.73
CA SER A 176 -24.57 34.14 -48.28
C SER A 176 -24.68 34.25 -49.81
N CYS A 177 -25.15 33.19 -50.48
CA CYS A 177 -26.27 33.35 -51.41
C CYS A 177 -26.96 32.00 -51.69
N ALA A 178 -28.29 32.04 -51.64
CA ALA A 178 -29.18 30.92 -51.84
C ALA A 178 -29.41 30.58 -53.33
N ALA A 179 -29.82 29.33 -53.49
CA ALA A 179 -30.48 28.65 -54.60
C ALA A 179 -31.04 29.47 -55.79
N ALA A 180 -30.71 28.92 -56.97
CA ALA A 180 -31.59 28.58 -58.09
C ALA A 180 -32.37 29.71 -58.79
N THR A 181 -32.32 29.76 -60.12
CA THR A 181 -33.20 28.96 -61.01
C THR A 181 -33.11 29.45 -62.49
N ARG A 182 -33.19 28.48 -63.43
CA ARG A 182 -33.72 28.53 -64.81
C ARG A 182 -32.89 29.06 -65.99
N ARG A 183 -32.89 28.18 -67.02
CA ARG A 183 -33.00 28.38 -68.51
C ARG A 183 -31.97 29.33 -69.14
N GLY A 184 -31.25 29.01 -70.20
CA GLY A 184 -31.38 27.99 -71.25
C GLY A 184 -30.85 28.60 -72.55
N VAL A 185 -30.39 27.74 -73.46
CA VAL A 185 -30.20 27.98 -74.92
C VAL A 185 -28.91 28.66 -75.39
N LEU A 186 -27.99 27.79 -75.84
CA LEU A 186 -27.26 27.76 -77.12
C LEU A 186 -27.35 28.96 -78.10
N HIS A 187 -26.20 29.49 -78.51
CA HIS A 187 -25.66 29.44 -79.89
C HIS A 187 -24.28 30.14 -79.92
N ARG A 188 -23.19 29.46 -80.30
CA ARG A 188 -22.46 29.55 -81.60
C ARG A 188 -22.30 31.00 -82.10
N HIS A 189 -21.14 31.56 -82.44
CA HIS A 189 -20.06 31.06 -83.28
C HIS A 189 -18.78 31.90 -83.09
N ARG A 190 -17.63 31.26 -83.37
CA ARG A 190 -16.26 31.75 -83.65
C ARG A 190 -16.17 32.92 -84.66
N PRO A 191 -15.00 33.57 -84.88
CA PRO A 191 -13.61 33.10 -84.73
C PRO A 191 -12.91 33.49 -83.43
#